data_AF-A0A382JHV2-F1
#
_entry.id   AF-A0A382JHV2-F1
#
_cell.length_a   1.000
_cell.length_b   1.000
_cell.length_c   1.000
_cell.angle_alpha   90.00
_cell.angle_beta   90.00
_cell.angle_gamma   90.00
#
_symmetry.space_group_name_H-M   'P 1'
#
loop_
_entity.id
_entity.type
_entity.pdbx_description
1 polymer ?
#
loop_
_entity_poly.entity_id
_entity_poly.type
_entity_poly.pdbx_seq_one_letter_code
_entity_poly.pdbx_strand_id
1 'polypeptide(L)'
;LLHYFGVENNCEWQLDGISMGLDPNQFPEYDICPNCPSPITAEVDPSSLNISLFWDENMAPDHAYSLYRNEELIATLDGFVSEYIDTPSLIGLSGEAMFNYRLVLESNSGDFSCENEISVGIPLGITILEENFNELELFPAVDEAYGACGNSIGSDVLGWTHEPPENWMIDNTNMPEVGTLEWRGWSFASMDFWVDAEDQLRSQFTRADGTIAVADPDEWDDCGNAASFGSYNSILISPVIPLTGYPIHISFDSHYRQEAPQQVYLTVTNVLGEIIETLLHYSSNTGSDNAGGDVLNQRLSFSVETDVDEIYFKWVMADAGNNWYWAIDNVTIQSQTPPIGDLNYDG
;
A
#
# COMPACT_ATOMS: atom_id res chain seq x y z
N LEU A 1 -8.14 -30.19 61.06
CA LEU A 1 -9.04 -29.30 60.32
C LEU A 1 -8.19 -28.49 59.35
N LEU A 2 -8.14 -28.92 58.10
CA LEU A 2 -7.82 -28.15 56.87
C LEU A 2 -7.74 -29.20 55.76
N HIS A 3 -8.87 -29.41 55.09
CA HIS A 3 -8.97 -30.22 53.88
C HIS A 3 -8.31 -29.43 52.75
N TYR A 4 -7.34 -30.05 52.10
CA TYR A 4 -6.87 -29.68 50.77
C TYR A 4 -7.97 -30.14 49.81
N PHE A 5 -8.78 -29.22 49.30
CA PHE A 5 -9.60 -29.47 48.12
C PHE A 5 -8.72 -29.15 46.91
N GLY A 6 -7.99 -30.15 46.43
CA GLY A 6 -7.54 -30.15 45.05
C GLY A 6 -8.73 -30.55 44.19
N VAL A 7 -9.13 -29.69 43.27
CA VAL A 7 -9.99 -30.09 42.15
C VAL A 7 -9.09 -30.95 41.27
N GLU A 8 -9.29 -32.26 41.28
CA GLU A 8 -8.66 -33.15 40.31
C GLU A 8 -9.28 -32.85 38.94
N ASN A 9 -8.45 -32.54 37.94
CA ASN A 9 -8.91 -32.44 36.57
C ASN A 9 -9.40 -33.82 36.13
N ASN A 10 -10.66 -33.93 35.73
CA ASN A 10 -11.29 -35.16 35.23
C ASN A 10 -10.60 -35.79 33.99
N CYS A 11 -9.54 -35.19 33.48
CA CYS A 11 -8.77 -35.71 32.34
C CYS A 11 -7.51 -36.51 32.74
N GLU A 12 -7.15 -36.62 34.02
CA GLU A 12 -6.00 -37.42 34.48
C GLU A 12 -6.28 -38.93 34.64
N TRP A 13 -7.47 -39.44 34.31
CA TRP A 13 -7.85 -40.85 34.53
C TRP A 13 -7.22 -41.87 33.56
N GLN A 14 -6.16 -41.51 32.85
CA GLN A 14 -5.36 -42.48 32.10
C GLN A 14 -3.95 -42.57 32.66
N LEU A 15 -3.81 -43.18 33.84
CA LEU A 15 -2.86 -44.25 34.11
C LEU A 15 -3.02 -44.78 35.55
N ASP A 16 -2.96 -46.10 35.68
CA ASP A 16 -2.80 -46.89 36.92
C ASP A 16 -4.05 -47.21 37.76
N GLY A 17 -5.01 -47.97 37.20
CA GLY A 17 -5.92 -48.73 38.06
C GLY A 17 -7.00 -49.50 37.34
N ILE A 18 -6.97 -50.83 37.46
CA ILE A 18 -8.04 -51.71 37.00
C ILE A 18 -9.33 -51.36 37.79
N SER A 19 -10.33 -50.78 37.12
CA SER A 19 -11.68 -50.64 37.67
C SER A 19 -12.39 -52.01 37.69
N MET A 20 -12.15 -52.79 38.75
CA MET A 20 -13.02 -53.89 39.12
C MET A 20 -14.13 -53.37 40.03
N GLY A 21 -15.36 -53.28 39.53
CA GLY A 21 -16.56 -53.27 40.37
C GLY A 21 -17.65 -52.22 40.15
N LEU A 22 -17.64 -51.42 39.08
CA LEU A 22 -18.72 -50.46 38.81
C LEU A 22 -19.79 -51.03 37.86
N ASP A 23 -21.06 -50.75 38.17
CA ASP A 23 -22.24 -51.02 37.33
C ASP A 23 -22.13 -50.24 36.01
N PRO A 24 -22.42 -50.82 34.83
CA PRO A 24 -22.44 -50.12 33.55
C PRO A 24 -23.28 -48.82 33.51
N ASN A 25 -24.20 -48.63 34.46
CA ASN A 25 -25.00 -47.40 34.59
C ASN A 25 -24.34 -46.31 35.46
N GLN A 26 -23.13 -46.53 35.98
CA GLN A 26 -22.37 -45.58 36.79
C GLN A 26 -21.10 -45.06 36.10
N PHE A 27 -20.92 -45.36 34.81
CA PHE A 27 -19.92 -44.66 34.02
C PHE A 27 -20.37 -43.20 33.87
N PRO A 28 -19.56 -42.21 34.28
CA PRO A 28 -19.80 -40.82 33.90
C PRO A 28 -19.87 -40.72 32.36
N GLU A 29 -20.55 -39.70 31.85
CA GLU A 29 -20.47 -39.39 30.42
C GLU A 29 -18.99 -39.27 30.02
N TYR A 30 -18.64 -39.68 28.79
CA TYR A 30 -17.26 -39.57 28.32
C TYR A 30 -16.80 -38.12 28.50
N ASP A 31 -15.87 -37.88 29.42
CA ASP A 31 -15.25 -36.57 29.59
C ASP A 31 -14.53 -36.24 28.28
N ILE A 32 -15.06 -35.28 27.53
CA ILE A 32 -14.39 -34.73 26.36
C ILE A 32 -13.34 -33.77 26.88
N CYS A 33 -12.08 -34.19 26.81
CA CYS A 33 -10.97 -33.38 27.31
C CYS A 33 -10.65 -32.22 26.36
N PRO A 34 -10.30 -31.04 26.90
CA PRO A 34 -9.88 -29.93 26.07
C PRO A 34 -8.54 -30.25 25.38
N ASN A 35 -8.42 -29.84 24.12
CA ASN A 35 -7.17 -29.93 23.38
C ASN A 35 -6.54 -28.54 23.31
N CYS A 36 -5.25 -28.45 23.60
CA CYS A 36 -4.54 -27.19 23.42
C CYS A 36 -4.38 -26.86 21.94
N PRO A 37 -4.32 -25.58 21.57
CA PRO A 37 -4.20 -25.14 20.17
C PRO A 37 -2.79 -25.40 19.62
N SER A 38 -2.43 -26.66 19.42
CA SER A 38 -1.08 -27.07 19.04
C SER A 38 -1.06 -28.19 18.00
N PRO A 39 -0.32 -28.03 16.89
CA PRO A 39 0.48 -26.84 16.54
C PRO A 39 -0.42 -25.67 16.14
N ILE A 40 0.06 -24.44 16.36
CA ILE A 40 -0.45 -23.27 15.65
C ILE A 40 0.43 -23.06 14.41
N THR A 41 -0.19 -22.88 13.24
CA THR A 41 0.49 -22.63 11.97
C THR A 41 -0.07 -21.36 11.32
N ALA A 42 0.71 -20.75 10.43
CA ALA A 42 0.33 -19.53 9.76
C ALA A 42 0.68 -19.58 8.27
N GLU A 43 -0.18 -18.97 7.44
CA GLU A 43 0.05 -18.76 6.01
C GLU A 43 -0.17 -17.28 5.67
N VAL A 44 0.76 -16.70 4.89
CA VAL A 44 0.66 -15.31 4.43
C VAL A 44 0.16 -15.29 2.99
N ASP A 45 -0.93 -14.59 2.72
CA ASP A 45 -1.40 -14.34 1.36
C ASP A 45 -0.52 -13.29 0.68
N PRO A 46 0.19 -13.60 -0.41
CA PRO A 46 1.12 -12.66 -1.05
C PRO A 46 0.42 -11.47 -1.73
N SER A 47 -0.89 -11.54 -1.98
CA SER A 47 -1.65 -10.48 -2.67
C SER A 47 -2.30 -9.49 -1.70
N SER A 48 -2.79 -9.99 -0.56
CA SER A 48 -3.48 -9.18 0.46
C SER A 48 -2.64 -8.91 1.70
N LEU A 49 -1.55 -9.67 1.89
CA LEU A 49 -0.71 -9.71 3.08
C LEU A 49 -1.47 -10.08 4.37
N ASN A 50 -2.63 -10.72 4.21
CA ASN A 50 -3.38 -11.30 5.32
C ASN A 50 -2.66 -12.51 5.88
N ILE A 51 -2.79 -12.72 7.19
CA ILE A 51 -2.22 -13.87 7.90
C ILE A 51 -3.36 -14.80 8.30
N SER A 52 -3.42 -15.98 7.69
CA SER A 52 -4.33 -17.05 8.08
C SER A 52 -3.66 -17.92 9.14
N LEU A 53 -4.25 -17.99 10.33
CA LEU A 53 -3.82 -18.83 11.44
C LEU A 53 -4.68 -20.09 11.51
N PHE A 54 -4.06 -21.24 11.78
CA PHE A 54 -4.73 -22.52 11.95
C PHE A 54 -4.20 -23.24 13.20
N TRP A 55 -5.05 -23.98 13.89
CA TRP A 55 -4.68 -24.79 15.05
C TRP A 55 -5.59 -26.01 15.22
N ASP A 56 -5.16 -26.98 16.03
CA ASP A 56 -5.97 -28.14 16.37
C ASP A 56 -7.23 -27.74 17.15
N GLU A 57 -8.39 -28.24 16.69
CA GLU A 57 -9.70 -27.94 17.28
C GLU A 57 -9.81 -28.47 18.72
N ASN A 58 -10.38 -27.63 19.60
CA ASN A 58 -10.78 -28.07 20.93
C ASN A 58 -12.18 -28.71 20.88
N MET A 59 -12.32 -29.87 21.51
CA MET A 59 -13.57 -30.64 21.51
C MET A 59 -14.39 -30.42 22.79
N ALA A 60 -13.83 -29.79 23.83
CA ALA A 60 -14.52 -29.59 25.10
C ALA A 60 -15.40 -28.33 25.08
N PRO A 61 -16.66 -28.41 25.54
CA PRO A 61 -17.53 -27.23 25.66
C PRO A 61 -17.03 -26.28 26.75
N ASP A 62 -17.62 -25.10 26.84
CA ASP A 62 -17.34 -24.09 27.88
C ASP A 62 -15.89 -23.57 27.92
N HIS A 63 -15.26 -23.50 26.74
CA HIS A 63 -13.95 -22.87 26.56
C HIS A 63 -14.03 -21.76 25.51
N ALA A 64 -13.12 -20.80 25.60
CA ALA A 64 -12.96 -19.74 24.62
C ALA A 64 -11.49 -19.51 24.32
N TYR A 65 -11.21 -19.08 23.08
CA TYR A 65 -9.88 -18.66 22.69
C TYR A 65 -9.73 -17.14 22.85
N SER A 66 -8.58 -16.73 23.37
CA SER A 66 -8.10 -15.34 23.31
C SER A 66 -6.87 -15.28 22.41
N LEU A 67 -6.99 -14.57 21.30
CA LEU A 67 -5.90 -14.41 20.33
C LEU A 67 -5.24 -13.05 20.51
N TYR A 68 -3.94 -13.07 20.78
CA TYR A 68 -3.10 -11.90 20.93
C TYR A 68 -2.15 -11.76 19.73
N ARG A 69 -1.91 -10.53 19.29
CA ARG A 69 -0.85 -10.16 18.36
C ARG A 69 0.02 -9.10 19.01
N ASN A 70 1.32 -9.36 19.12
CA ASN A 70 2.28 -8.45 19.77
C ASN A 70 1.79 -7.99 21.16
N GLU A 71 1.28 -8.95 21.95
CA GLU A 71 0.68 -8.75 23.29
C GLU A 71 -0.66 -7.99 23.32
N GLU A 72 -1.21 -7.56 22.19
CA GLU A 72 -2.54 -6.93 22.11
C GLU A 72 -3.62 -7.98 21.77
N LEU A 73 -4.72 -8.00 22.53
CA LEU A 73 -5.86 -8.87 22.24
C LEU A 73 -6.57 -8.41 20.97
N ILE A 74 -6.56 -9.23 19.92
CA ILE A 74 -7.18 -8.93 18.63
C ILE A 74 -8.50 -9.65 18.41
N ALA A 75 -8.73 -10.78 19.09
CA ALA A 75 -9.99 -11.51 19.00
C ALA A 75 -10.27 -12.39 20.23
N THR A 76 -11.55 -12.58 20.52
CA THR A 76 -12.07 -13.65 21.38
C THR A 76 -12.93 -14.56 20.53
N LEU A 77 -12.60 -15.85 20.48
CA LEU A 77 -13.25 -16.83 19.60
C LEU A 77 -13.93 -17.91 20.43
N ASP A 78 -14.95 -18.52 19.85
CA ASP A 78 -15.58 -19.71 20.42
C ASP A 78 -14.58 -20.88 20.47
N GLY A 79 -14.66 -21.70 21.52
CA GLY A 79 -13.72 -22.79 21.78
C GLY A 79 -13.71 -23.91 20.74
N PHE A 80 -14.65 -23.94 19.79
CA PHE A 80 -14.66 -24.90 18.68
C PHE A 80 -14.04 -24.35 17.38
N VAL A 81 -13.60 -23.09 17.36
CA VAL A 81 -12.94 -22.51 16.19
C VAL A 81 -11.50 -23.03 16.08
N SER A 82 -11.06 -23.26 14.84
CA SER A 82 -9.71 -23.75 14.51
C SER A 82 -8.97 -22.89 13.48
N GLU A 83 -9.55 -21.76 13.06
CA GLU A 83 -8.95 -20.83 12.11
C GLU A 83 -9.28 -19.35 12.41
N TYR A 84 -8.39 -18.44 12.03
CA TYR A 84 -8.60 -17.00 12.09
C TYR A 84 -7.79 -16.28 11.00
N ILE A 85 -8.38 -15.28 10.36
CA ILE A 85 -7.67 -14.43 9.38
C ILE A 85 -7.43 -13.07 10.03
N ASP A 86 -6.16 -12.69 10.15
CA ASP A 86 -5.73 -11.38 10.60
C ASP A 86 -5.33 -10.49 9.41
N THR A 87 -5.68 -9.20 9.51
CA THR A 87 -5.33 -8.16 8.54
C THR A 87 -4.49 -7.09 9.28
N PRO A 88 -3.20 -7.35 9.53
CA PRO A 88 -2.36 -6.41 10.27
C PRO A 88 -2.16 -5.09 9.52
N SER A 89 -2.09 -3.99 10.26
CA SER A 89 -1.65 -2.72 9.68
C SER A 89 -0.16 -2.79 9.38
N LEU A 90 0.20 -2.49 8.13
CA LEU A 90 1.58 -2.46 7.65
C LEU A 90 2.12 -1.03 7.52
N ILE A 91 1.33 -0.04 7.95
CA ILE A 91 1.67 1.38 7.81
C ILE A 91 2.95 1.68 8.59
N GLY A 92 3.94 2.26 7.91
CA GLY A 92 5.21 2.66 8.50
C GLY A 92 6.18 1.50 8.80
N LEU A 93 5.90 0.28 8.31
CA LEU A 93 6.82 -0.86 8.41
C LEU A 93 7.62 -1.01 7.12
N SER A 94 8.88 -1.45 7.25
CA SER A 94 9.79 -1.72 6.13
C SER A 94 10.67 -2.92 6.45
N GLY A 95 11.19 -3.60 5.42
CA GLY A 95 12.02 -4.79 5.56
C GLY A 95 11.18 -6.02 5.82
N GLU A 96 11.27 -6.58 7.02
CA GLU A 96 10.50 -7.75 7.46
C GLU A 96 9.64 -7.36 8.67
N ALA A 97 8.32 -7.35 8.48
CA ALA A 97 7.38 -7.12 9.56
C ALA A 97 7.15 -8.41 10.34
N MET A 98 7.49 -8.42 11.62
CA MET A 98 7.30 -9.57 12.50
C MET A 98 6.04 -9.41 13.35
N PHE A 99 5.18 -10.42 13.30
CA PHE A 99 3.97 -10.54 14.12
C PHE A 99 4.07 -11.75 15.03
N ASN A 100 3.99 -11.52 16.34
CA ASN A 100 4.00 -12.59 17.33
C ASN A 100 2.57 -12.87 17.77
N TYR A 101 2.08 -14.06 17.47
CA TYR A 101 0.76 -14.51 17.89
C TYR A 101 0.87 -15.40 19.11
N ARG A 102 0.00 -15.15 20.09
CA ARG A 102 -0.24 -16.04 21.23
C ARG A 102 -1.72 -16.38 21.27
N LEU A 103 -2.04 -17.66 21.21
CA LEU A 103 -3.41 -18.17 21.27
C LEU A 103 -3.60 -18.91 22.58
N VAL A 104 -4.51 -18.42 23.41
CA VAL A 104 -4.80 -18.98 24.74
C VAL A 104 -6.20 -19.60 24.73
N LEU A 105 -6.31 -20.88 25.07
CA LEU A 105 -7.57 -21.55 25.35
C LEU A 105 -7.81 -21.54 26.86
N GLU A 106 -8.92 -20.97 27.32
CA GLU A 106 -9.29 -20.93 28.73
C GLU A 106 -10.71 -21.46 28.93
N SER A 107 -10.95 -22.17 30.04
CA SER A 107 -12.30 -22.56 30.43
C SER A 107 -13.06 -21.36 31.00
N ASN A 108 -14.38 -21.36 30.83
CA ASN A 108 -15.25 -20.32 31.40
C ASN A 108 -15.19 -20.25 32.94
N SER A 109 -14.73 -21.32 33.60
CA SER A 109 -14.51 -21.36 35.05
C SER A 109 -13.16 -20.80 35.48
N GLY A 110 -12.18 -20.70 34.56
CA GLY A 110 -10.79 -20.31 34.83
C GLY A 110 -9.94 -21.44 35.43
N ASP A 111 -10.46 -22.66 35.51
CA ASP A 111 -9.73 -23.81 36.10
C ASP A 111 -8.80 -24.51 35.10
N PHE A 112 -8.94 -24.21 33.81
CA PHE A 112 -8.10 -24.74 32.74
C PHE A 112 -7.62 -23.61 31.84
N SER A 113 -6.33 -23.62 31.54
CA SER A 113 -5.73 -22.75 30.54
C SER A 113 -4.55 -23.46 29.88
N CYS A 114 -4.43 -23.31 28.57
CA CYS A 114 -3.20 -23.59 27.85
C CYS A 114 -3.06 -22.69 26.63
N GLU A 115 -1.84 -22.60 26.11
CA GLU A 115 -1.51 -21.64 25.06
C GLU A 115 -0.49 -22.20 24.07
N ASN A 116 -0.41 -21.54 22.93
CA ASN A 116 0.65 -21.75 21.95
C ASN A 116 1.00 -20.44 21.27
N GLU A 117 2.21 -20.38 20.70
CA GLU A 117 2.77 -19.17 20.10
C GLU A 117 3.39 -19.45 18.74
N ILE A 118 3.32 -18.46 17.84
CA ILE A 118 4.03 -18.46 16.56
C ILE A 118 4.44 -17.04 16.19
N SER A 119 5.63 -16.91 15.61
CA SER A 119 6.08 -15.68 14.98
C SER A 119 5.97 -15.81 13.47
N VAL A 120 5.34 -14.83 12.84
CA VAL A 120 5.16 -14.76 11.39
C VAL A 120 5.87 -13.53 10.86
N GLY A 121 6.79 -13.73 9.92
CA GLY A 121 7.45 -12.65 9.19
C GLY A 121 6.73 -12.40 7.87
N ILE A 122 6.38 -11.14 7.59
CA ILE A 122 5.98 -10.70 6.25
C ILE A 122 7.16 -9.92 5.66
N PRO A 123 7.79 -10.39 4.58
CA PRO A 123 8.76 -9.60 3.86
C PRO A 123 8.02 -8.48 3.13
N LEU A 124 8.12 -7.26 3.64
CA LEU A 124 7.57 -6.06 3.02
C LEU A 124 8.52 -5.47 1.97
N GLY A 125 9.74 -6.00 1.89
CA GLY A 125 10.79 -5.47 1.02
C GLY A 125 11.48 -4.25 1.63
N ILE A 126 12.58 -3.82 1.01
CA ILE A 126 13.32 -2.62 1.40
C ILE A 126 12.72 -1.44 0.65
N THR A 127 12.15 -0.45 1.36
CA THR A 127 11.79 0.83 0.75
C THR A 127 13.07 1.54 0.30
N ILE A 128 13.18 1.79 -1.00
CA ILE A 128 14.30 2.49 -1.62
C ILE A 128 13.98 3.98 -1.77
N LEU A 129 12.73 4.31 -2.10
CA LEU A 129 12.26 5.68 -2.26
C LEU A 129 10.83 5.79 -1.72
N GLU A 130 10.58 6.84 -0.95
CA GLU A 130 9.25 7.34 -0.61
C GLU A 130 9.23 8.83 -0.89
N GLU A 131 8.22 9.29 -1.63
CA GLU A 131 8.06 10.69 -1.99
C GLU A 131 6.57 11.05 -2.03
N ASN A 132 6.17 12.02 -1.21
CA ASN A 132 4.82 12.58 -1.13
C ASN A 132 4.79 14.10 -1.36
N PHE A 133 5.91 14.67 -1.81
CA PHE A 133 6.12 16.07 -2.20
C PHE A 133 5.85 17.13 -1.11
N ASN A 134 5.45 16.72 0.09
CA ASN A 134 4.98 17.61 1.16
C ASN A 134 6.08 18.47 1.80
N GLU A 135 7.35 18.13 1.59
CA GLU A 135 8.49 18.90 2.11
C GLU A 135 8.92 20.04 1.20
N LEU A 136 8.33 20.17 0.01
CA LEU A 136 8.67 21.22 -0.95
C LEU A 136 8.23 22.61 -0.47
N GLU A 137 9.08 23.61 -0.69
CA GLU A 137 8.74 25.01 -0.44
C GLU A 137 7.81 25.52 -1.55
N LEU A 138 6.62 25.98 -1.15
CA LEU A 138 5.62 26.53 -2.07
C LEU A 138 5.61 28.06 -2.05
N PHE A 139 5.32 28.64 -3.22
CA PHE A 139 5.27 30.08 -3.43
C PHE A 139 3.85 30.57 -3.73
N PRO A 140 3.57 31.88 -3.54
CA PRO A 140 2.29 32.46 -3.95
C PRO A 140 2.02 32.35 -5.45
N ALA A 141 0.74 32.40 -5.82
CA ALA A 141 0.33 32.60 -7.22
C ALA A 141 1.02 33.83 -7.86
N VAL A 142 1.32 33.71 -9.15
CA VAL A 142 1.88 34.73 -10.03
C VAL A 142 0.93 35.04 -11.18
N ASP A 143 0.73 34.12 -12.13
CA ASP A 143 -0.20 34.33 -13.25
C ASP A 143 -1.65 34.05 -12.79
N GLU A 144 -1.84 33.10 -11.88
CA GLU A 144 -3.13 32.79 -11.24
C GLU A 144 -3.57 33.88 -10.23
N ALA A 145 -2.67 34.76 -9.79
CA ALA A 145 -2.95 35.72 -8.72
C ALA A 145 -3.85 36.90 -9.16
N TYR A 146 -4.07 37.08 -10.46
CA TYR A 146 -4.65 38.31 -11.00
C TYR A 146 -5.81 38.09 -11.98
N GLY A 147 -6.30 36.84 -12.10
CA GLY A 147 -7.39 36.48 -13.01
C GLY A 147 -7.08 36.80 -14.48
N ALA A 148 -5.79 36.96 -14.82
CA ALA A 148 -5.35 37.30 -16.17
C ALA A 148 -5.35 36.07 -17.08
N CYS A 149 -5.27 34.88 -16.49
CA CYS A 149 -5.08 33.60 -17.16
C CYS A 149 -5.87 32.46 -16.49
N GLY A 150 -7.04 32.77 -15.91
CA GLY A 150 -7.79 31.80 -15.13
C GLY A 150 -8.56 32.46 -13.99
N ASN A 151 -8.77 31.71 -12.91
CA ASN A 151 -9.33 32.27 -11.68
C ASN A 151 -8.33 33.20 -10.97
N SER A 152 -8.82 33.94 -9.98
CA SER A 152 -7.96 34.81 -9.17
C SER A 152 -7.73 34.14 -7.82
N ILE A 153 -6.60 33.45 -7.70
CA ILE A 153 -6.15 32.85 -6.45
C ILE A 153 -5.58 33.95 -5.55
N GLY A 154 -5.88 33.89 -4.25
CA GLY A 154 -5.36 34.86 -3.28
C GLY A 154 -3.84 34.86 -3.24
N SER A 155 -3.21 36.04 -3.20
CA SER A 155 -1.74 36.17 -3.14
C SER A 155 -1.11 35.63 -1.84
N ASP A 156 -1.93 35.23 -0.87
CA ASP A 156 -1.55 34.59 0.38
C ASP A 156 -1.61 33.05 0.32
N VAL A 157 -2.17 32.47 -0.74
CA VAL A 157 -2.16 31.03 -0.97
C VAL A 157 -0.78 30.64 -1.51
N LEU A 158 0.06 30.08 -0.63
CA LEU A 158 1.30 29.42 -1.03
C LEU A 158 0.92 28.06 -1.62
N GLY A 159 1.20 27.85 -2.90
CA GLY A 159 0.54 26.74 -3.57
C GLY A 159 1.25 26.12 -4.75
N TRP A 160 2.42 26.62 -5.18
CA TRP A 160 3.13 25.99 -6.28
C TRP A 160 4.67 26.15 -6.20
N THR A 161 5.39 25.24 -6.86
CA THR A 161 6.83 25.36 -7.18
C THR A 161 7.20 24.48 -8.38
N HIS A 162 8.24 24.87 -9.12
CA HIS A 162 8.88 24.04 -10.16
C HIS A 162 10.14 23.34 -9.66
N GLU A 163 10.54 23.58 -8.40
CA GLU A 163 11.69 22.90 -7.80
C GLU A 163 11.27 21.49 -7.37
N PRO A 164 11.82 20.43 -8.00
CA PRO A 164 11.49 19.06 -7.64
C PRO A 164 12.20 18.63 -6.35
N PRO A 165 11.79 17.50 -5.74
CA PRO A 165 12.51 16.93 -4.61
C PRO A 165 13.96 16.58 -4.99
N GLU A 166 14.79 16.33 -3.97
CA GLU A 166 16.20 16.07 -4.19
C GLU A 166 16.43 14.89 -5.17
N ASN A 167 17.27 15.11 -6.19
CA ASN A 167 17.60 14.14 -7.24
C ASN A 167 16.46 13.76 -8.19
N TRP A 168 15.26 14.35 -8.05
CA TRP A 168 14.25 14.32 -9.10
C TRP A 168 14.56 15.39 -10.14
N MET A 169 14.03 15.22 -11.36
CA MET A 169 14.22 16.18 -12.45
C MET A 169 12.94 16.36 -13.26
N ILE A 170 12.77 17.55 -13.81
CA ILE A 170 11.73 17.86 -14.80
C ILE A 170 12.42 18.11 -16.14
N ASP A 171 11.96 17.44 -17.20
CA ASP A 171 12.37 17.71 -18.57
C ASP A 171 11.22 18.31 -19.38
N ASN A 172 11.39 19.60 -19.69
CA ASN A 172 10.48 20.42 -20.48
C ASN A 172 11.09 20.82 -21.84
N THR A 173 12.15 20.13 -22.29
CA THR A 173 12.90 20.53 -23.49
C THR A 173 12.03 20.53 -24.76
N ASN A 174 10.95 19.75 -24.78
CA ASN A 174 10.03 19.61 -25.91
C ASN A 174 8.70 20.37 -25.73
N MET A 175 8.61 21.33 -24.82
CA MET A 175 7.43 22.22 -24.68
C MET A 175 7.78 23.70 -24.91
N PRO A 176 6.81 24.52 -25.36
CA PRO A 176 6.99 25.97 -25.44
C PRO A 176 7.22 26.63 -24.07
N GLU A 177 8.11 27.61 -24.00
CA GLU A 177 8.33 28.46 -22.80
C GLU A 177 7.28 29.58 -22.67
N VAL A 178 6.00 29.26 -22.85
CA VAL A 178 4.84 30.16 -22.72
C VAL A 178 3.75 29.50 -21.87
N GLY A 179 2.59 30.14 -21.71
CA GLY A 179 1.48 29.63 -20.90
C GLY A 179 1.54 30.06 -19.44
N THR A 180 0.62 29.57 -18.62
CA THR A 180 0.47 29.97 -17.21
C THR A 180 1.67 29.48 -16.42
N LEU A 181 2.42 30.40 -15.79
CA LEU A 181 3.72 30.11 -15.18
C LEU A 181 3.68 28.91 -14.24
N GLU A 182 2.66 28.84 -13.40
CA GLU A 182 2.43 27.82 -12.39
C GLU A 182 2.28 26.41 -12.96
N TRP A 183 1.85 26.30 -14.22
CA TRP A 183 1.54 25.04 -14.89
C TRP A 183 2.47 24.74 -16.07
N ARG A 184 3.65 25.37 -16.14
CA ARG A 184 4.63 25.12 -17.22
C ARG A 184 5.39 23.82 -17.00
N GLY A 185 4.76 22.72 -17.40
CA GLY A 185 5.29 21.37 -17.23
C GLY A 185 4.87 20.77 -15.90
N TRP A 186 5.47 19.64 -15.52
CA TRP A 186 5.29 19.08 -14.19
C TRP A 186 5.61 20.15 -13.15
N SER A 187 4.65 20.36 -12.26
CA SER A 187 4.65 21.38 -11.23
C SER A 187 4.27 20.71 -9.92
N PHE A 188 4.74 21.22 -8.79
CA PHE A 188 4.35 20.73 -7.48
C PHE A 188 3.41 21.75 -6.86
N ALA A 189 2.17 21.36 -6.61
CA ALA A 189 1.15 22.27 -6.14
C ALA A 189 0.42 21.71 -4.93
N SER A 190 0.01 22.59 -4.00
CA SER A 190 -0.92 22.18 -2.96
C SER A 190 -2.27 21.81 -3.58
N MET A 191 -2.96 20.82 -3.02
CA MET A 191 -4.30 20.43 -3.48
C MET A 191 -5.26 21.63 -3.51
N ASP A 192 -5.25 22.47 -2.48
CA ASP A 192 -6.11 23.65 -2.41
C ASP A 192 -5.83 24.62 -3.57
N PHE A 193 -4.56 24.90 -3.87
CA PHE A 193 -4.18 25.78 -4.99
C PHE A 193 -4.60 25.21 -6.35
N TRP A 194 -4.42 23.91 -6.56
CA TRP A 194 -4.79 23.25 -7.81
C TRP A 194 -6.31 23.22 -8.02
N VAL A 195 -7.08 23.04 -6.95
CA VAL A 195 -8.56 23.11 -6.98
C VAL A 195 -9.06 24.54 -7.12
N ASP A 196 -8.35 25.52 -6.53
CA ASP A 196 -8.69 26.94 -6.63
C ASP A 196 -8.40 27.52 -8.04
N ALA A 197 -7.45 26.93 -8.79
CA ALA A 197 -7.23 27.26 -10.20
C ALA A 197 -8.50 27.00 -11.02
N GLU A 198 -9.00 25.76 -11.04
CA GLU A 198 -10.41 25.41 -11.27
C GLU A 198 -10.69 24.02 -10.71
N ASP A 199 -11.90 23.71 -10.22
CA ASP A 199 -12.12 22.38 -9.62
C ASP A 199 -12.13 21.26 -10.68
N GLN A 200 -12.99 21.30 -11.70
CA GLN A 200 -13.04 20.33 -12.80
C GLN A 200 -12.78 18.82 -12.44
N LEU A 201 -13.19 18.37 -11.25
CA LEU A 201 -12.95 17.04 -10.64
C LEU A 201 -11.58 16.84 -9.95
N ARG A 202 -10.69 17.83 -9.91
CA ARG A 202 -9.41 17.85 -9.18
C ARG A 202 -9.61 17.56 -7.69
N SER A 203 -10.66 18.12 -7.07
CA SER A 203 -11.01 17.82 -5.67
C SER A 203 -11.39 16.35 -5.40
N GLN A 204 -11.59 15.54 -6.45
CA GLN A 204 -11.87 14.11 -6.30
C GLN A 204 -10.60 13.26 -6.12
N PHE A 205 -9.40 13.85 -6.17
CA PHE A 205 -8.15 13.17 -5.87
C PHE A 205 -7.93 12.96 -4.36
N THR A 206 -8.89 12.31 -3.72
CA THR A 206 -8.97 12.11 -2.26
C THR A 206 -7.94 11.15 -1.67
N ARG A 207 -7.14 10.46 -2.50
CA ARG A 207 -6.02 9.61 -2.08
C ARG A 207 -4.70 10.38 -1.92
N ALA A 208 -4.65 11.61 -2.39
CA ALA A 208 -3.52 12.49 -2.24
C ALA A 208 -3.78 13.55 -1.17
N ASP A 209 -2.73 14.13 -0.62
CA ASP A 209 -2.84 15.18 0.39
C ASP A 209 -1.65 16.15 0.37
N GLY A 210 -1.88 17.36 0.85
CA GLY A 210 -0.84 18.39 0.90
C GLY A 210 -0.38 18.82 -0.49
N THR A 211 0.89 18.61 -0.80
CA THR A 211 1.53 18.95 -2.08
C THR A 211 1.55 17.73 -2.99
N ILE A 212 1.14 17.91 -4.24
CA ILE A 212 1.07 16.87 -5.25
C ILE A 212 1.89 17.26 -6.47
N ALA A 213 2.34 16.29 -7.26
CA ALA A 213 2.92 16.56 -8.57
C ALA A 213 1.81 16.57 -9.62
N VAL A 214 1.77 17.62 -10.45
CA VAL A 214 0.71 17.90 -11.42
C VAL A 214 1.32 18.26 -12.77
N ALA A 215 0.81 17.64 -13.83
CA ALA A 215 0.91 18.14 -15.20
C ALA A 215 -0.49 18.57 -15.66
N ASP A 216 -0.70 19.88 -15.83
CA ASP A 216 -2.01 20.47 -16.16
C ASP A 216 -1.97 21.29 -17.46
N PRO A 217 -2.08 20.63 -18.63
CA PRO A 217 -2.16 21.32 -19.91
C PRO A 217 -3.37 22.27 -20.07
N ASP A 218 -4.46 22.07 -19.31
CA ASP A 218 -5.69 22.88 -19.37
C ASP A 218 -5.37 24.28 -18.84
N GLU A 219 -4.97 24.36 -17.57
CA GLU A 219 -4.64 25.62 -16.92
C GLU A 219 -3.38 26.26 -17.53
N TRP A 220 -2.46 25.46 -18.09
CA TRP A 220 -1.30 25.98 -18.83
C TRP A 220 -1.70 26.82 -20.06
N ASP A 221 -2.76 26.44 -20.77
CA ASP A 221 -3.17 27.10 -22.01
C ASP A 221 -3.88 28.44 -21.78
N ASP A 222 -4.46 28.64 -20.58
CA ASP A 222 -5.29 29.80 -20.27
C ASP A 222 -4.54 31.14 -20.37
N CYS A 223 -3.24 31.16 -20.10
CA CYS A 223 -2.36 32.27 -20.43
C CYS A 223 -1.97 32.26 -21.91
N GLY A 224 -2.74 32.99 -22.72
CA GLY A 224 -2.29 33.40 -24.05
C GLY A 224 -2.32 32.28 -25.10
N ASN A 225 -3.13 31.24 -24.91
CA ASN A 225 -3.34 30.14 -25.86
C ASN A 225 -2.01 29.46 -26.19
N ALA A 226 -1.33 29.00 -25.14
CA ALA A 226 0.01 28.42 -25.18
C ALA A 226 0.13 27.26 -26.17
N ALA A 227 -0.92 26.44 -26.32
CA ALA A 227 -1.01 25.33 -27.25
C ALA A 227 -0.87 25.76 -28.72
N SER A 228 -1.11 27.04 -29.05
CA SER A 228 -0.86 27.56 -30.40
C SER A 228 0.63 27.70 -30.76
N PHE A 229 1.52 27.63 -29.77
CA PHE A 229 2.97 27.69 -29.95
C PHE A 229 3.64 26.31 -30.00
N GLY A 230 2.91 25.24 -29.65
CA GLY A 230 3.38 23.86 -29.64
C GLY A 230 2.64 23.04 -28.60
N SER A 231 2.84 21.72 -28.62
CA SER A 231 2.23 20.83 -27.64
C SER A 231 2.90 20.95 -26.26
N TYR A 232 2.11 20.76 -25.22
CA TYR A 232 2.57 20.51 -23.87
C TYR A 232 3.21 19.12 -23.80
N ASN A 233 4.51 19.10 -23.47
CA ASN A 233 5.31 17.89 -23.29
C ASN A 233 6.18 18.08 -22.06
N SER A 234 5.99 17.24 -21.05
CA SER A 234 6.74 17.33 -19.81
C SER A 234 6.98 15.95 -19.22
N ILE A 235 8.17 15.76 -18.65
CA ILE A 235 8.59 14.50 -18.04
C ILE A 235 9.06 14.77 -16.62
N LEU A 236 8.45 14.09 -15.64
CA LEU A 236 8.96 13.99 -14.28
C LEU A 236 9.81 12.72 -14.19
N ILE A 237 11.02 12.85 -13.66
CA ILE A 237 12.03 11.80 -13.62
C ILE A 237 12.41 11.54 -12.16
N SER A 238 12.32 10.28 -11.73
CA SER A 238 12.77 9.87 -10.39
C SER A 238 14.29 9.95 -10.24
N PRO A 239 14.82 9.89 -9.00
CA PRO A 239 16.20 9.53 -8.77
C PRO A 239 16.55 8.16 -9.37
N VAL A 240 17.85 7.91 -9.57
CA VAL A 240 18.34 6.59 -9.98
C VAL A 240 18.16 5.60 -8.83
N ILE A 241 17.56 4.46 -9.14
CA ILE A 241 17.24 3.38 -8.21
C ILE A 241 18.24 2.24 -8.44
N PRO A 242 19.13 1.96 -7.48
CA PRO A 242 20.02 0.81 -7.54
C PRO A 242 19.22 -0.48 -7.35
N LEU A 243 19.55 -1.50 -8.13
CA LEU A 243 18.90 -2.80 -8.12
C LEU A 243 19.77 -3.80 -7.38
N THR A 244 19.14 -4.60 -6.52
CA THR A 244 19.81 -5.60 -5.69
C THR A 244 19.59 -7.03 -6.19
N GLY A 245 19.24 -7.19 -7.47
CA GLY A 245 18.91 -8.49 -8.08
C GLY A 245 17.54 -9.05 -7.68
N TYR A 246 16.68 -8.23 -7.07
CA TYR A 246 15.30 -8.57 -6.72
C TYR A 246 14.31 -7.68 -7.48
N PRO A 247 13.07 -8.14 -7.71
CA PRO A 247 12.04 -7.34 -8.34
C PRO A 247 11.81 -6.02 -7.59
N ILE A 248 11.63 -4.94 -8.36
CA ILE A 248 11.23 -3.64 -7.84
C ILE A 248 9.73 -3.51 -7.96
N HIS A 249 9.10 -3.07 -6.88
CA HIS A 249 7.70 -2.68 -6.86
C HIS A 249 7.62 -1.18 -6.77
N ILE A 250 6.91 -0.57 -7.71
CA ILE A 250 6.57 0.85 -7.68
C ILE A 250 5.07 0.97 -7.47
N SER A 251 4.68 1.86 -6.56
CA SER A 251 3.27 2.23 -6.40
C SER A 251 3.13 3.72 -6.11
N PHE A 252 2.02 4.32 -6.54
CA PHE A 252 1.71 5.73 -6.35
C PHE A 252 0.20 5.94 -6.50
N ASP A 253 -0.31 7.01 -5.91
CA ASP A 253 -1.67 7.46 -6.14
C ASP A 253 -1.70 8.34 -7.39
N SER A 254 -2.71 8.16 -8.24
CA SER A 254 -2.81 8.76 -9.57
C SER A 254 -4.23 9.26 -9.82
N HIS A 255 -4.33 10.41 -10.49
CA HIS A 255 -5.59 11.00 -10.88
C HIS A 255 -5.46 11.65 -12.26
N TYR A 256 -6.22 11.12 -13.23
CA TYR A 256 -6.06 11.44 -14.63
C TYR A 256 -7.40 11.70 -15.30
N ARG A 257 -7.50 12.81 -16.04
CA ARG A 257 -8.61 13.10 -16.94
C ARG A 257 -8.12 13.10 -18.38
N GLN A 258 -8.95 12.55 -19.27
CA GLN A 258 -8.58 12.28 -20.65
C GLN A 258 -9.30 13.21 -21.63
N GLU A 259 -8.52 13.85 -22.49
CA GLU A 259 -9.00 14.44 -23.73
C GLU A 259 -7.98 14.23 -24.85
N ALA A 260 -8.43 13.99 -26.08
CA ALA A 260 -7.50 13.91 -27.21
C ALA A 260 -6.94 15.31 -27.53
N PRO A 261 -5.67 15.45 -27.91
CA PRO A 261 -4.70 14.39 -28.22
C PRO A 261 -3.84 13.87 -27.06
N GLN A 262 -3.98 14.38 -25.82
CA GLN A 262 -3.07 14.10 -24.71
C GLN A 262 -2.80 12.59 -24.50
N GLN A 263 -1.54 12.28 -24.18
CA GLN A 263 -1.06 10.94 -23.86
C GLN A 263 -0.30 11.00 -22.54
N VAL A 264 -0.40 9.95 -21.72
CA VAL A 264 0.52 9.78 -20.60
C VAL A 264 1.17 8.40 -20.57
N TYR A 265 2.40 8.36 -20.08
CA TYR A 265 3.17 7.13 -19.93
C TYR A 265 3.87 7.06 -18.58
N LEU A 266 4.00 5.85 -18.05
CA LEU A 266 5.00 5.50 -17.04
C LEU A 266 6.00 4.55 -17.68
N THR A 267 7.28 4.94 -17.72
CA THR A 267 8.33 4.09 -18.30
C THR A 267 9.46 3.81 -17.31
N VAL A 268 10.03 2.62 -17.43
CA VAL A 268 11.28 2.21 -16.77
C VAL A 268 12.41 2.40 -17.76
N THR A 269 13.42 3.16 -17.37
CA THR A 269 14.56 3.49 -18.25
C THR A 269 15.87 3.11 -17.56
N ASN A 270 16.82 2.56 -18.30
CA ASN A 270 18.17 2.33 -17.79
C ASN A 270 19.00 3.62 -17.79
N VAL A 271 20.17 3.59 -17.13
CA VAL A 271 21.10 4.74 -17.07
C VAL A 271 21.70 5.18 -18.42
N LEU A 272 21.54 4.38 -19.48
CA LEU A 272 21.93 4.74 -20.85
C LEU A 272 20.82 5.51 -21.60
N GLY A 273 19.65 5.66 -20.98
CA GLY A 273 18.49 6.33 -21.57
C GLY A 273 17.59 5.42 -22.40
N GLU A 274 17.80 4.11 -22.38
CA GLU A 274 16.99 3.14 -23.11
C GLU A 274 15.76 2.73 -22.27
N ILE A 275 14.58 2.81 -22.87
CA ILE A 275 13.34 2.35 -22.23
C ILE A 275 13.37 0.82 -22.18
N ILE A 276 13.37 0.28 -20.97
CA ILE A 276 13.29 -1.16 -20.70
C ILE A 276 11.84 -1.62 -20.89
N GLU A 277 10.90 -0.87 -20.30
CA GLU A 277 9.49 -1.21 -20.27
C GLU A 277 8.61 0.04 -20.18
N THR A 278 7.42 -0.03 -20.78
CA THR A 278 6.34 0.93 -20.56
C THR A 278 5.30 0.25 -19.66
N LEU A 279 5.20 0.71 -18.42
CA LEU A 279 4.31 0.15 -17.40
C LEU A 279 2.88 0.67 -17.53
N LEU A 280 2.72 1.88 -18.06
CA LEU A 280 1.43 2.54 -18.24
C LEU A 280 1.39 3.30 -19.56
N HIS A 281 0.28 3.21 -20.27
CA HIS A 281 -0.07 4.10 -21.38
C HIS A 281 -1.55 4.46 -21.32
N TYR A 282 -1.85 5.75 -21.10
CA TYR A 282 -3.21 6.29 -21.27
C TYR A 282 -3.32 7.19 -22.49
N SER A 283 -4.46 7.08 -23.17
CA SER A 283 -4.78 7.85 -24.37
C SER A 283 -6.28 7.91 -24.63
N SER A 284 -6.71 8.62 -25.67
CA SER A 284 -8.10 8.55 -26.16
C SER A 284 -8.44 7.25 -26.92
N ASN A 285 -7.47 6.37 -27.15
CA ASN A 285 -7.67 5.09 -27.82
C ASN A 285 -8.27 4.05 -26.86
N THR A 286 -9.33 3.36 -27.30
CA THR A 286 -9.96 2.28 -26.53
C THR A 286 -9.05 1.09 -26.22
N GLY A 287 -7.92 0.95 -26.91
CA GLY A 287 -6.92 -0.09 -26.66
C GLY A 287 -5.81 0.29 -25.67
N SER A 288 -5.81 1.52 -25.13
CA SER A 288 -4.88 1.94 -24.08
C SER A 288 -5.39 1.55 -22.68
N ASP A 289 -4.55 1.66 -21.64
CA ASP A 289 -4.84 1.12 -20.31
C ASP A 289 -6.04 1.80 -19.62
N ASN A 290 -6.37 3.04 -20.03
CA ASN A 290 -7.57 3.76 -19.59
C ASN A 290 -8.80 3.53 -20.49
N ALA A 291 -8.69 2.67 -21.50
CA ALA A 291 -9.74 2.41 -22.50
C ALA A 291 -10.33 3.68 -23.15
N GLY A 292 -9.56 4.77 -23.24
CA GLY A 292 -10.03 6.03 -23.82
C GLY A 292 -10.69 7.01 -22.85
N GLY A 293 -10.80 6.69 -21.55
CA GLY A 293 -11.54 7.49 -20.58
C GLY A 293 -10.71 8.03 -19.41
N ASP A 294 -11.39 8.68 -18.46
CA ASP A 294 -10.79 9.17 -17.22
C ASP A 294 -10.38 8.01 -16.29
N VAL A 295 -9.29 8.19 -15.54
CA VAL A 295 -8.85 7.27 -14.47
C VAL A 295 -8.64 8.08 -13.20
N LEU A 296 -9.73 8.28 -12.47
CA LEU A 296 -9.75 9.14 -11.29
C LEU A 296 -9.37 8.35 -10.03
N ASN A 297 -8.50 8.95 -9.21
CA ASN A 297 -8.28 8.59 -7.81
C ASN A 297 -7.95 7.10 -7.59
N GLN A 298 -6.92 6.59 -8.28
CA GLN A 298 -6.48 5.20 -8.21
C GLN A 298 -5.13 5.06 -7.53
N ARG A 299 -4.91 3.96 -6.80
CA ARG A 299 -3.55 3.49 -6.49
C ARG A 299 -3.09 2.62 -7.65
N LEU A 300 -1.99 3.00 -8.28
CA LEU A 300 -1.34 2.17 -9.30
C LEU A 300 -0.16 1.44 -8.65
N SER A 301 0.07 0.20 -9.07
CA SER A 301 1.16 -0.64 -8.58
C SER A 301 1.68 -1.51 -9.71
N PHE A 302 3.00 -1.58 -9.85
CA PHE A 302 3.68 -2.34 -10.89
C PHE A 302 4.89 -3.07 -10.31
N SER A 303 5.21 -4.22 -10.92
CA SER A 303 6.40 -5.01 -10.60
C SER A 303 7.32 -4.98 -11.79
N VAL A 304 8.59 -4.65 -11.55
CA VAL A 304 9.62 -4.51 -12.57
C VAL A 304 10.68 -5.55 -12.32
N GLU A 305 10.90 -6.41 -13.31
CA GLU A 305 12.00 -7.36 -13.35
C GLU A 305 12.96 -6.96 -14.46
N THR A 306 14.23 -6.79 -14.11
CA THR A 306 15.26 -6.41 -15.07
C THR A 306 16.62 -6.96 -14.66
N ASP A 307 17.49 -7.16 -15.65
CA ASP A 307 18.86 -7.63 -15.50
C ASP A 307 19.89 -6.50 -15.43
N VAL A 308 19.43 -5.24 -15.48
CA VAL A 308 20.31 -4.07 -15.29
C VAL A 308 20.55 -3.80 -13.81
N ASP A 309 21.61 -3.05 -13.51
CA ASP A 309 21.99 -2.72 -12.13
C ASP A 309 21.27 -1.46 -11.60
N GLU A 310 20.82 -0.57 -12.49
CA GLU A 310 20.26 0.73 -12.12
C GLU A 310 19.18 1.16 -13.13
N ILE A 311 18.05 1.64 -12.60
CA ILE A 311 16.92 2.17 -13.38
C ILE A 311 16.43 3.51 -12.83
N TYR A 312 15.64 4.23 -13.60
CA TYR A 312 14.81 5.32 -13.10
C TYR A 312 13.46 5.32 -13.82
N PHE A 313 12.46 5.94 -13.19
CA PHE A 313 11.10 6.02 -13.70
C PHE A 313 10.84 7.38 -14.33
N LYS A 314 10.01 7.40 -15.37
CA LYS A 314 9.55 8.61 -16.04
C LYS A 314 8.03 8.64 -16.10
N TRP A 315 7.45 9.70 -15.53
CA TRP A 315 6.05 10.07 -15.73
C TRP A 315 5.99 11.11 -16.84
N VAL A 316 5.49 10.69 -18.00
CA VAL A 316 5.49 11.49 -19.23
C VAL A 316 4.07 11.97 -19.50
N MET A 317 3.89 13.29 -19.67
CA MET A 317 2.74 13.89 -20.36
C MET A 317 3.21 14.33 -21.75
N ALA A 318 2.51 13.88 -22.79
CA ALA A 318 2.91 14.11 -24.17
C ALA A 318 1.74 14.54 -25.06
N ASP A 319 2.08 15.31 -26.09
CA ASP A 319 1.23 15.77 -27.19
C ASP A 319 -0.02 16.56 -26.76
N ALA A 320 -0.10 17.00 -25.51
CA ALA A 320 -1.28 17.72 -25.01
C ALA A 320 -1.36 19.14 -25.59
N GLY A 321 -2.58 19.65 -25.75
CA GLY A 321 -2.84 21.06 -26.04
C GLY A 321 -3.51 21.70 -24.83
N ASN A 322 -4.62 22.40 -25.05
CA ASN A 322 -5.61 22.69 -24.02
C ASN A 322 -6.45 21.42 -23.80
N ASN A 323 -5.98 20.56 -22.92
CA ASN A 323 -6.58 19.28 -22.53
C ASN A 323 -6.43 19.13 -21.03
N TRP A 324 -7.11 18.19 -20.38
CA TRP A 324 -7.19 18.11 -18.91
C TRP A 324 -5.85 18.00 -18.15
N TYR A 325 -5.56 16.87 -17.50
CA TYR A 325 -4.43 16.82 -16.55
C TYR A 325 -4.07 15.40 -16.14
N TRP A 326 -2.89 15.29 -15.54
CA TRP A 326 -2.45 14.14 -14.76
C TRP A 326 -1.78 14.59 -13.48
N ALA A 327 -2.23 14.05 -12.34
CA ALA A 327 -1.60 14.27 -11.04
C ALA A 327 -1.20 12.93 -10.41
N ILE A 328 -0.11 12.96 -9.65
CA ILE A 328 0.38 11.82 -8.86
C ILE A 328 0.78 12.26 -7.45
N ASP A 329 0.76 11.31 -6.52
CA ASP A 329 1.20 11.48 -5.14
C ASP A 329 1.64 10.14 -4.52
N ASN A 330 2.25 10.18 -3.32
CA ASN A 330 2.56 9.03 -2.49
C ASN A 330 3.36 7.94 -3.23
N VAL A 331 4.40 8.34 -3.95
CA VAL A 331 5.29 7.45 -4.69
C VAL A 331 6.10 6.60 -3.71
N THR A 332 6.07 5.29 -3.92
CA THR A 332 6.83 4.31 -3.14
C THR A 332 7.54 3.37 -4.11
N ILE A 333 8.84 3.18 -3.93
CA ILE A 333 9.65 2.20 -4.66
C ILE A 333 10.28 1.26 -3.64
N GLN A 334 10.04 -0.04 -3.79
CA GLN A 334 10.49 -1.07 -2.86
C GLN A 334 11.19 -2.20 -3.61
N SER A 335 12.24 -2.76 -3.03
CA SER A 335 12.82 -4.03 -3.49
C SER A 335 12.22 -5.18 -2.68
N GLN A 336 11.58 -6.15 -3.33
CA GLN A 336 11.05 -7.31 -2.62
C GLN A 336 12.16 -8.30 -2.28
N THR A 337 12.43 -8.49 -0.99
CA THR A 337 13.22 -9.64 -0.54
C THR A 337 12.32 -10.87 -0.46
N PRO A 338 12.72 -12.04 -0.97
CA PRO A 338 12.02 -13.30 -0.71
C PRO A 338 11.85 -13.49 0.81
N PRO A 339 10.77 -14.15 1.27
CA PRO A 339 10.65 -14.53 2.68
C PRO A 339 11.92 -15.27 3.11
N ILE A 340 12.54 -14.84 4.21
CA ILE A 340 13.66 -15.56 4.81
C ILE A 340 13.07 -16.80 5.49
N GLY A 341 12.83 -17.85 4.70
CA GLY A 341 12.18 -19.07 5.17
C GLY A 341 12.30 -20.28 4.25
N ASP A 342 12.56 -20.10 2.96
CA ASP A 342 12.76 -21.24 2.07
C ASP A 342 14.25 -21.65 1.97
N LEU A 343 14.76 -22.22 3.06
CA LEU A 343 15.99 -23.03 3.01
C LEU A 343 15.72 -24.47 2.55
N ASN A 344 14.59 -24.73 1.89
CA ASN A 344 14.27 -26.02 1.27
C ASN A 344 14.16 -25.93 -0.26
N TYR A 345 14.80 -24.95 -0.91
CA TYR A 345 15.04 -25.00 -2.35
C TYR A 345 16.21 -25.93 -2.68
N ASP A 346 16.00 -27.23 -2.48
CA ASP A 346 16.74 -28.27 -3.21
C ASP A 346 16.06 -28.44 -4.58
N GLY A 347 16.59 -27.75 -5.60
CA GLY A 347 16.12 -27.87 -6.98
C GLY A 347 16.96 -27.10 -7.98
#